data_AF-A0A096BN72-F1
#
_entry.id   AF-A0A096BN72-F1
#
_cell.length_a   1.000
_cell.length_b   1.000
_cell.length_c   1.000
_cell.angle_alpha   90.00
_cell.angle_beta   90.00
_cell.angle_gamma   90.00
#
_symmetry.space_group_name_H-M   'P 1'
#
loop_
_entity.id
_entity.type
_entity.pdbx_description
1 polymer ?
#
loop_
_entity_poly.entity_id
_entity_poly.type
_entity_poly.pdbx_seq_one_letter_code
_entity_poly.pdbx_strand_id
1 'polypeptide(L)'
;MIKIYSMPTCPDCQVVDKLVESNPEFKVIDIGEDVHYLREFLALRDHRPEFDRLKKIGDVCIPCFVREDGSITFDPAEVGLEVEPSGASCSIDGSGC
;
A
#
# COMPACT_ATOMS: atom_id res chain seq x y z
N MET A 1 6.03 -13.18 7.52
CA MET A 1 5.08 -12.09 7.82
C MET A 1 5.51 -10.77 7.18
N ILE A 2 4.78 -10.38 6.15
CA ILE A 2 4.88 -9.08 5.47
C ILE A 2 4.12 -8.04 6.29
N LYS A 3 4.74 -6.90 6.57
CA LYS A 3 4.06 -5.77 7.22
C LYS A 3 3.44 -4.87 6.16
N ILE A 4 2.23 -4.38 6.42
CA ILE A 4 1.54 -3.43 5.56
C ILE A 4 1.28 -2.17 6.38
N TYR A 5 1.96 -1.07 6.06
CA TYR A 5 1.57 0.23 6.61
C TYR A 5 0.37 0.73 5.81
N SER A 6 -0.74 0.95 6.51
CA SER A 6 -2.06 1.23 5.97
C SER A 6 -2.72 2.37 6.75
N MET A 7 -3.82 2.91 6.22
CA MET A 7 -4.72 3.79 6.96
C MET A 7 -6.15 3.61 6.43
N PRO A 8 -7.18 3.46 7.30
CA PRO A 8 -8.57 3.22 6.88
C PRO A 8 -9.16 4.30 5.97
N THR A 9 -8.61 5.53 5.98
CA THR A 9 -9.06 6.64 5.13
C THR A 9 -8.47 6.62 3.73
N CYS A 10 -7.53 5.71 3.42
CA CYS A 10 -6.96 5.51 2.09
C CYS A 10 -7.79 4.45 1.33
N PRO A 11 -8.39 4.78 0.16
CA PRO A 11 -9.20 3.82 -0.61
C PRO A 11 -8.44 2.56 -1.03
N ASP A 12 -7.19 2.68 -1.49
CA ASP A 12 -6.38 1.54 -1.92
C ASP A 12 -6.04 0.61 -0.74
N CYS A 13 -5.75 1.21 0.42
CA CYS A 13 -5.55 0.48 1.67
C CYS A 13 -6.77 -0.35 2.06
N GLN A 14 -7.99 0.20 1.94
CA GLN A 14 -9.21 -0.54 2.28
C GLN A 14 -9.39 -1.81 1.43
N VAL A 15 -8.95 -1.78 0.17
CA VAL A 15 -9.01 -2.96 -0.70
C VAL A 15 -8.00 -4.00 -0.23
N VAL A 16 -6.74 -3.58 -0.01
CA VAL A 16 -5.66 -4.46 0.46
C VAL A 16 -5.98 -5.08 1.83
N ASP A 17 -6.43 -4.28 2.79
CA ASP A 17 -6.72 -4.72 4.16
C ASP A 17 -7.79 -5.82 4.18
N LYS A 18 -8.81 -5.72 3.31
CA LYS A 18 -9.84 -6.77 3.16
C LYS A 18 -9.29 -8.07 2.57
N LEU A 19 -8.36 -7.98 1.62
CA LEU A 19 -7.76 -9.17 1.00
C LEU A 19 -6.92 -9.96 2.00
N VAL A 20 -6.35 -9.29 3.01
CA VAL A 20 -5.42 -9.89 3.97
C VAL A 20 -6.00 -10.15 5.36
N GLU A 21 -7.24 -9.73 5.63
CA GLU A 21 -7.87 -9.80 6.97
C GLU A 21 -7.76 -11.18 7.64
N SER A 22 -7.88 -12.25 6.85
CA SER A 22 -7.80 -13.64 7.32
C SER A 22 -6.48 -14.34 6.96
N ASN A 23 -5.49 -13.61 6.44
CA ASN A 23 -4.22 -14.16 5.99
C ASN A 23 -3.10 -13.89 7.00
N PRO A 24 -2.60 -14.92 7.73
CA PRO A 24 -1.59 -14.75 8.77
C PRO A 24 -0.20 -14.35 8.22
N GLU A 25 0.02 -14.45 6.91
CA GLU A 25 1.27 -13.99 6.27
C GLU A 25 1.40 -12.46 6.26
N PHE A 26 0.31 -11.73 6.51
CA PHE A 26 0.30 -10.29 6.50
C PHE A 26 -0.04 -9.72 7.88
N LYS A 27 0.58 -8.58 8.19
CA LYS A 27 0.26 -7.78 9.36
C LYS A 27 -0.02 -6.35 8.95
N VAL A 28 -1.28 -5.95 9.03
CA VAL A 28 -1.70 -4.56 8.83
C VAL A 28 -1.28 -3.73 10.05
N ILE A 29 -0.70 -2.57 9.79
CA ILE A 29 -0.31 -1.56 10.77
C ILE A 29 -0.99 -0.26 10.36
N ASP A 30 -2.04 0.13 11.08
CA ASP A 30 -2.71 1.41 10.88
C ASP A 30 -1.83 2.54 11.43
N ILE A 31 -1.25 3.32 10.52
CA ILE A 31 -0.38 4.46 10.90
C ILE A 31 -1.18 5.63 11.48
N GLY A 32 -2.51 5.63 11.36
CA GLY A 32 -3.40 6.61 11.96
C GLY A 32 -3.82 6.27 13.41
N GLU A 33 -3.58 5.04 13.87
CA GLU A 33 -4.03 4.57 15.18
C GLU A 33 -3.16 5.11 16.33
N ASP A 34 -1.83 5.09 16.18
CA ASP A 34 -0.88 5.53 17.20
C ASP A 34 0.36 6.22 16.58
N VAL A 35 0.84 7.27 17.25
CA VAL A 35 2.04 8.03 16.83
C VAL A 35 3.30 7.17 16.75
N HIS A 36 3.39 6.05 17.48
CA HIS A 36 4.50 5.11 17.38
C HIS A 36 4.56 4.45 16.01
N TYR A 37 3.41 4.04 15.46
CA TYR A 37 3.33 3.44 14.12
C TYR A 37 3.62 4.47 13.04
N LEU A 38 3.08 5.68 13.18
CA LEU A 38 3.41 6.79 12.30
C LEU A 38 4.91 7.09 12.31
N ARG A 39 5.54 7.17 13.49
CA ARG A 39 6.99 7.40 13.62
C ARG A 39 7.80 6.27 12.97
N GLU A 40 7.41 5.01 13.16
CA GLU A 40 8.07 3.86 12.53
C GLU A 40 7.99 3.96 11.00
N PHE A 41 6.81 4.28 10.46
CA PHE A 41 6.61 4.46 9.02
C PHE A 41 7.40 5.64 8.46
N LEU A 42 7.40 6.80 9.14
CA LEU A 42 8.17 7.98 8.72
C LEU A 42 9.67 7.70 8.68
N ALA A 43 10.19 6.93 9.64
CA ALA A 43 11.60 6.53 9.64
C ALA A 43 11.97 5.73 8.37
N LEU A 44 11.06 4.90 7.87
CA LEU A 44 11.23 4.21 6.58
C LEU A 44 11.07 5.19 5.41
N ARG A 45 9.91 5.87 5.33
CA ARG A 45 9.51 6.73 4.21
C ARG A 45 10.53 7.82 3.90
N ASP A 46 11.08 8.44 4.93
CA ASP A 46 11.91 9.63 4.78
C ASP A 46 13.36 9.28 4.40
N HIS A 47 13.83 8.05 4.68
CA HIS A 47 15.24 7.65 4.50
C HIS A 47 15.47 6.58 3.43
N ARG A 48 14.42 5.92 2.93
CA ARG A 48 14.54 4.82 1.96
C ARG A 48 14.28 5.29 0.52
N PRO A 49 15.16 4.97 -0.45
CA PRO A 49 15.02 5.44 -1.83
C PRO A 49 13.78 4.91 -2.56
N GLU A 50 13.22 3.78 -2.12
CA GLU A 50 11.99 3.19 -2.65
C GLU A 50 10.81 4.19 -2.63
N PHE A 51 10.83 5.15 -1.70
CA PHE A 51 9.80 6.17 -1.53
C PHE A 51 10.01 7.43 -2.38
N ASP A 52 11.19 7.65 -2.95
CA ASP A 52 11.56 8.96 -3.53
C ASP A 52 10.66 9.36 -4.69
N ARG A 53 10.28 8.39 -5.53
CA ARG A 53 9.36 8.63 -6.65
C ARG A 53 7.97 9.06 -6.16
N LEU A 54 7.44 8.35 -5.16
CA LEU A 54 6.10 8.60 -4.62
C LEU A 54 6.05 9.92 -3.83
N LYS A 55 7.07 10.20 -3.00
CA LYS A 55 7.23 11.50 -2.33
C LYS A 55 7.29 12.66 -3.32
N LYS A 56 7.97 12.49 -4.46
CA LYS A 56 8.11 13.55 -5.49
C LYS A 56 6.77 13.95 -6.12
N ILE A 57 5.80 13.05 -6.16
CA ILE A 57 4.44 13.35 -6.68
C ILE A 57 3.46 13.76 -5.57
N GLY A 58 3.92 13.91 -4.32
CA GLY A 58 3.10 14.31 -3.19
C GLY A 58 2.31 13.16 -2.55
N ASP A 59 2.65 11.91 -2.85
CA ASP A 59 1.98 10.73 -2.30
C ASP A 59 2.37 10.48 -0.82
N VAL A 60 1.44 9.92 -0.04
CA VAL A 60 1.67 9.54 1.37
C VAL A 60 2.48 8.24 1.49
N CYS A 61 2.53 7.47 0.40
CA CYS A 61 3.22 6.19 0.22
C CYS A 61 2.57 5.02 0.98
N ILE A 62 1.24 4.91 0.94
CA ILE A 62 0.47 3.77 1.47
C ILE A 62 -0.54 3.26 0.42
N PRO A 63 -0.86 1.96 0.37
CA PRO A 63 -0.32 0.88 1.21
C PRO A 63 1.16 0.60 0.90
N CYS A 64 1.95 0.40 1.96
CA CYS A 64 3.39 0.09 1.84
C CYS A 64 3.68 -1.29 2.40
N PHE A 65 4.19 -2.18 1.55
CA PHE A 65 4.52 -3.55 1.92
C PHE A 65 5.99 -3.68 2.25
N VAL A 66 6.29 -4.16 3.46
CA VAL A 66 7.65 -4.47 3.91
C VAL A 66 7.79 -5.97 4.06
N ARG A 67 8.60 -6.57 3.20
CA ARG A 67 8.89 -8.01 3.22
C ARG A 67 9.83 -8.37 4.37
N GLU A 68 9.96 -9.66 4.66
CA GLU A 68 10.81 -10.16 5.76
C GLU A 68 12.29 -9.83 5.57
N ASP A 69 12.76 -9.73 4.33
CA ASP A 69 14.12 -9.31 3.99
C ASP A 69 14.35 -7.80 4.09
N GLY A 70 13.32 -7.03 4.45
CA GLY A 70 13.35 -5.58 4.56
C GLY A 70 13.25 -4.84 3.22
N SER A 71 13.00 -5.55 2.11
CA SER A 71 12.65 -4.93 0.84
C SER A 71 11.24 -4.33 0.91
N ILE A 72 11.04 -3.26 0.14
CA ILE A 72 9.80 -2.48 0.13
C ILE A 72 9.18 -2.56 -1.26
N THR A 73 7.87 -2.73 -1.32
CA THR A 73 7.09 -2.55 -2.54
C THR A 73 5.78 -1.82 -2.25
N PHE A 74 5.22 -1.25 -3.30
CA PHE A 74 3.89 -0.63 -3.31
C PHE A 74 2.95 -1.37 -4.27
N ASP A 75 3.43 -2.44 -4.90
CA ASP A 75 2.65 -3.28 -5.80
C ASP A 75 2.14 -4.52 -5.05
N PRO A 76 0.82 -4.67 -4.86
CA PRO A 76 0.23 -5.83 -4.21
C PRO A 76 0.56 -7.15 -4.93
N ALA A 77 0.75 -7.14 -6.26
CA ALA A 77 1.08 -8.35 -7.01
C ALA A 77 2.44 -8.91 -6.61
N GLU A 78 3.41 -8.05 -6.28
CA GLU A 78 4.74 -8.50 -5.86
C GLU A 78 4.80 -9.08 -4.43
N VAL A 79 3.66 -9.09 -3.71
CA VAL A 79 3.49 -9.81 -2.45
C VAL A 79 2.44 -10.93 -2.55
N GLY A 80 2.02 -11.27 -3.77
CA GLY A 80 1.09 -12.37 -4.03
C GLY A 80 -0.38 -12.01 -3.77
N LEU A 81 -0.72 -10.71 -3.80
CA LEU A 81 -2.10 -10.25 -3.72
C LEU A 81 -2.62 -9.91 -5.13
N GLU A 82 -3.74 -10.51 -5.50
CA GLU A 82 -4.47 -10.18 -6.72
C GLU A 82 -5.53 -9.14 -6.39
N VAL A 83 -5.29 -7.89 -6.79
CA VAL A 83 -6.27 -6.80 -6.66
C VAL A 83 -7.03 -6.72 -7.97
N GLU A 84 -8.33 -6.99 -7.93
CA GLU A 84 -9.19 -6.74 -9.08
C GLU A 84 -9.18 -5.23 -9.39
N PRO A 85 -8.95 -4.82 -10.64
CA PRO A 85 -9.00 -3.41 -10.99
C PRO A 85 -10.41 -2.89 -10.70
N SER A 86 -10.54 -1.86 -9.85
CA SER A 86 -11.80 -1.15 -9.73
C SER A 86 -12.08 -0.47 -11.09
N GLY A 87 -13.10 -0.92 -11.84
CA GLY A 87 -13.41 -0.44 -13.19
C GLY A 87 -13.56 1.09 -13.28
N ALA A 88 -13.41 1.77 -14.43
CA ALA A 88 -13.58 1.36 -15.82
C ALA A 88 -12.80 2.28 -16.78
N SER A 89 -12.33 1.76 -17.92
CA SER A 89 -12.29 2.52 -19.17
C SER A 89 -12.30 1.56 -20.36
N CYS A 90 -13.50 1.22 -20.81
CA CYS A 90 -13.78 0.95 -22.22
C CYS A 90 -15.16 1.53 -22.48
N SER A 91 -15.22 2.76 -23.00
CA SER A 91 -16.43 3.19 -23.72
C SER A 91 -16.63 2.20 -24.87
N ILE A 92 -17.79 1.56 -24.92
CA ILE A 92 -18.15 0.63 -26.01
C ILE A 92 -18.21 1.36 -27.37
N ASP A 93 -18.36 2.69 -27.33
CA ASP A 93 -18.38 3.57 -28.50
C ASP A 93 -16.98 3.99 -29.01
N GLY A 94 -15.89 3.48 -28.42
CA GLY A 94 -14.54 3.73 -28.93
C GLY A 94 -14.02 5.16 -28.75
N SER A 95 -14.63 5.95 -27.87
CA SER A 95 -14.28 7.38 -27.64
C SER A 95 -13.42 7.66 -26.40
N GLY A 96 -12.78 6.66 -25.79
CA GLY A 96 -11.81 6.88 -24.70
C GLY A 96 -10.66 5.87 -24.81
N CYS A 97 -9.38 6.21 -24.58
CA CYS A 97 -8.78 7.39 -23.92
C CYS A 97 -8.12 8.40 -24.89
#